data_AF-A0A9E5RF93-F1
#
_entry.id   AF-A0A9E5RF93-F1
#
_cell.length_a   1.000
_cell.length_b   1.000
_cell.length_c   1.000
_cell.angle_alpha   90.00
_cell.angle_beta   90.00
_cell.angle_gamma   90.00
#
_symmetry.space_group_name_H-M   'P 1'
#
loop_
_entity.id
_entity.type
_entity.pdbx_description
1 polymer ?
#
loop_
_entity_poly.entity_id
_entity_poly.type
_entity_poly.pdbx_seq_one_letter_code
_entity_poly.pdbx_strand_id
1 'polypeptide(L)'
;AALVKASGVEDPDEIAQVLKQSARVIQGDELNHFGAGQLDATAAVKLAQKGQITFRDFFRWLRENGYLNLRFWFDGGVVTLLPKIGMVLGSYLLAWFLRNYLPIFSFSLGGGLVAGSAGLFFLRGLYVFDAPQFPFRILGSSIPELGGAIQGSSLLNPIFASVLLPLVLVALLLGNSQWKWFAVGSALGVASCLAISAIVSPEVLWLGSGAIARTYLIVNALLCVGLAYLGSKAETQSA
;
A
#
# COMPACT_ATOMS: atom_id res chain seq x y z
N ALA A 1 -24.61 -19.03 7.07
CA ALA A 1 -23.52 -19.91 7.55
C ALA A 1 -22.56 -20.32 6.42
N ALA A 2 -22.97 -21.14 5.43
CA ALA A 2 -22.06 -21.62 4.39
C ALA A 2 -21.37 -20.50 3.57
N LEU A 3 -22.07 -19.41 3.27
CA LEU A 3 -21.47 -18.23 2.61
C LEU A 3 -20.44 -17.50 3.48
N VAL A 4 -20.65 -17.46 4.80
CA VAL A 4 -19.70 -16.89 5.78
C VAL A 4 -18.46 -17.78 5.86
N LYS A 5 -18.64 -19.11 5.85
CA LYS A 5 -17.54 -20.08 5.75
C LYS A 5 -16.77 -19.95 4.44
N ALA A 6 -17.47 -19.77 3.31
CA ALA A 6 -16.85 -19.55 2.01
C ALA A 6 -16.10 -18.20 1.93
N SER A 7 -16.45 -17.25 2.80
CA SER A 7 -15.70 -15.99 2.96
C SER A 7 -14.40 -16.18 3.76
N GLY A 8 -14.18 -17.38 4.32
CA GLY A 8 -12.95 -17.87 4.95
C GLY A 8 -13.05 -18.10 6.45
N VAL A 9 -14.19 -17.84 7.11
CA VAL A 9 -14.38 -18.06 8.56
C VAL A 9 -14.57 -19.55 8.80
N GLU A 10 -13.53 -20.20 9.35
CA GLU A 10 -13.51 -21.65 9.51
C GLU A 10 -14.08 -22.11 10.86
N ASP A 11 -13.97 -21.29 11.91
CA ASP A 11 -14.45 -21.60 13.25
C ASP A 11 -16.00 -21.49 13.32
N PRO A 12 -16.72 -22.57 13.67
CA PRO A 12 -18.17 -22.56 13.86
C PRO A 12 -18.67 -21.48 14.83
N ASP A 13 -17.92 -21.19 15.89
CA ASP A 13 -18.31 -20.21 16.90
C ASP A 13 -18.19 -18.77 16.36
N GLU A 14 -17.14 -18.49 15.60
CA GLU A 14 -16.99 -17.22 14.87
C GLU A 14 -18.09 -17.04 13.82
N ILE A 15 -18.45 -18.11 13.07
CA ILE A 15 -19.56 -18.07 12.13
C ILE A 15 -20.87 -17.69 12.86
N ALA A 16 -21.12 -18.28 14.03
CA ALA A 16 -22.31 -17.98 14.82
C ALA A 16 -22.29 -16.53 15.33
N GLN A 17 -21.14 -16.02 15.77
CA GLN A 17 -20.99 -14.62 16.18
C GLN A 17 -21.24 -13.64 15.04
N VAL A 18 -20.65 -13.88 13.86
CA VAL A 18 -20.85 -13.05 12.67
C VAL A 18 -22.33 -12.99 12.30
N LEU A 19 -23.04 -14.12 12.34
CA LEU A 19 -24.47 -14.18 12.02
C LEU A 19 -25.33 -13.44 13.07
N LYS A 20 -24.96 -13.51 14.35
CA LYS A 20 -25.66 -12.78 15.42
C LYS A 20 -25.41 -11.27 15.36
N GLN A 21 -24.18 -10.84 15.11
CA GLN A 21 -23.81 -9.43 15.04
C GLN A 21 -24.35 -8.73 13.80
N SER A 22 -24.55 -9.47 12.72
CA SER A 22 -25.12 -8.94 11.48
C SER A 22 -26.64 -8.97 11.43
N ALA A 23 -27.31 -9.58 12.43
CA ALA A 23 -28.75 -9.67 12.46
C ALA A 23 -29.40 -8.28 12.68
N ARG A 24 -30.52 -8.05 12.00
CA ARG A 24 -31.32 -6.83 12.17
C ARG A 24 -32.17 -6.96 13.42
N VAL A 25 -32.02 -6.00 14.32
CA VAL A 25 -32.86 -5.90 15.52
C VAL A 25 -34.29 -5.58 15.11
N ILE A 26 -35.24 -6.38 15.58
CA ILE A 26 -36.68 -6.17 15.33
C ILE A 26 -37.21 -5.22 16.43
N GLN A 27 -37.78 -4.09 16.02
CA GLN A 27 -38.38 -3.14 16.96
C GLN A 27 -39.73 -3.69 17.46
N GLY A 28 -39.97 -3.61 18.78
CA GLY A 28 -41.20 -4.08 19.42
C GLY A 28 -41.17 -5.52 19.92
N ASP A 29 -40.00 -6.18 19.96
CA ASP A 29 -39.83 -7.52 20.55
C ASP A 29 -39.45 -7.43 22.04
N GLU A 30 -40.38 -6.95 22.88
CA GLU A 30 -40.15 -6.79 24.34
C GLU A 30 -39.92 -8.13 25.06
N LEU A 31 -40.40 -9.23 24.47
CA LEU A 31 -40.34 -10.59 25.03
C LEU A 31 -39.18 -11.43 24.45
N ASN A 32 -38.32 -10.84 23.61
CA ASN A 32 -37.14 -11.47 23.02
C ASN A 32 -37.43 -12.79 22.29
N HIS A 33 -38.49 -12.83 21.49
CA HIS A 33 -38.87 -14.00 20.71
C HIS A 33 -37.88 -14.32 19.58
N PHE A 34 -37.15 -13.31 19.09
CA PHE A 34 -36.26 -13.44 17.93
C PHE A 34 -34.77 -13.47 18.30
N GLY A 35 -34.42 -13.44 19.58
CA GLY A 35 -33.03 -13.54 20.03
C GLY A 35 -32.15 -12.41 19.48
N ALA A 36 -31.19 -12.74 18.61
CA ALA A 36 -30.33 -11.75 17.97
C ALA A 36 -31.05 -10.92 16.89
N GLY A 37 -32.25 -11.31 16.48
CA GLY A 37 -33.06 -10.62 15.47
C GLY A 37 -33.15 -11.35 14.13
N GLN A 38 -33.53 -10.63 13.09
CA GLN A 38 -33.72 -11.20 11.75
C GLN A 38 -32.38 -11.35 11.03
N LEU A 39 -32.12 -12.53 10.46
CA LEU A 39 -30.91 -12.81 9.70
C LEU A 39 -30.74 -11.85 8.51
N ASP A 40 -29.60 -11.15 8.44
CA ASP A 40 -29.18 -10.40 7.25
C ASP A 40 -27.93 -11.04 6.63
N ALA A 41 -28.14 -11.83 5.58
CA ALA A 41 -27.06 -12.54 4.90
C ALA A 41 -26.04 -11.59 4.24
N THR A 42 -26.46 -10.41 3.80
CA THR A 42 -25.58 -9.45 3.12
C THR A 42 -24.66 -8.80 4.14
N ALA A 43 -25.22 -8.36 5.28
CA ALA A 43 -24.44 -7.83 6.38
C ALA A 43 -23.49 -8.88 6.96
N ALA A 44 -23.93 -10.14 7.09
CA ALA A 44 -23.11 -11.25 7.58
C ALA A 44 -21.87 -11.50 6.72
N VAL A 45 -22.05 -11.56 5.39
CA VAL A 45 -20.93 -11.76 4.45
C VAL A 45 -19.98 -10.57 4.46
N LYS A 46 -20.50 -9.33 4.50
CA LYS A 46 -19.66 -8.12 4.62
C LYS A 46 -18.85 -8.10 5.92
N LEU A 47 -19.46 -8.52 7.03
CA LEU A 47 -18.80 -8.57 8.34
C LEU A 47 -17.72 -9.67 8.37
N ALA A 48 -18.02 -10.84 7.81
CA ALA A 48 -17.05 -11.93 7.64
C ALA A 48 -15.83 -11.52 6.81
N GLN A 49 -16.05 -10.79 5.70
CA GLN A 49 -14.97 -10.33 4.82
C GLN A 49 -14.08 -9.26 5.46
N LYS A 50 -14.60 -8.44 6.38
CA LYS A 50 -13.83 -7.41 7.07
C LYS A 50 -12.79 -7.97 8.06
N GLY A 51 -13.04 -9.14 8.62
CA GLY A 51 -12.21 -9.72 9.69
C GLY A 51 -11.03 -10.58 9.23
N GLN A 52 -11.00 -11.01 7.97
CA GLN A 52 -10.07 -12.07 7.55
C GLN A 52 -8.94 -11.59 6.66
N ILE A 53 -7.72 -11.67 7.22
CA ILE A 53 -6.46 -11.32 6.57
C ILE A 53 -5.74 -12.64 6.25
N THR A 54 -6.14 -13.31 5.15
CA THR A 54 -5.46 -14.53 4.67
C THR A 54 -4.60 -14.27 3.43
N PHE A 55 -3.55 -15.09 3.22
CA PHE A 55 -2.73 -15.03 2.00
C PHE A 55 -3.56 -15.25 0.72
N ARG A 56 -4.56 -16.13 0.78
CA ARG A 56 -5.47 -16.39 -0.34
C ARG A 56 -6.28 -15.13 -0.70
N ASP A 57 -6.72 -14.37 0.31
CA ASP A 57 -7.41 -13.10 0.11
C ASP A 57 -6.49 -12.01 -0.43
N PHE A 58 -5.20 -11.99 -0.05
CA PHE A 58 -4.21 -11.09 -0.63
C PHE A 58 -4.03 -11.35 -2.13
N PHE A 59 -3.79 -12.60 -2.54
CA PHE A 59 -3.61 -12.92 -3.96
C PHE A 59 -4.89 -12.71 -4.79
N ARG A 60 -6.07 -12.96 -4.20
CA ARG A 60 -7.35 -12.62 -4.84
C ARG A 60 -7.47 -11.10 -5.03
N TRP A 61 -7.26 -10.33 -3.97
CA TRP A 61 -7.31 -8.87 -4.00
C TRP A 61 -6.29 -8.26 -4.96
N LEU A 62 -5.05 -8.78 -4.96
CA LEU A 62 -3.98 -8.35 -5.87
C LEU A 62 -4.33 -8.64 -7.32
N ARG A 63 -5.03 -9.73 -7.61
CA ARG A 63 -5.49 -10.04 -8.98
C ARG A 63 -6.58 -9.08 -9.44
N GLU A 64 -7.48 -8.71 -8.53
CA GLU A 64 -8.62 -7.83 -8.82
C GLU A 64 -8.21 -6.35 -8.92
N ASN A 65 -7.18 -5.93 -8.19
CA ASN A 65 -6.79 -4.52 -8.06
C ASN A 65 -5.36 -4.21 -8.57
N GLY A 66 -4.54 -5.23 -8.79
CA GLY A 66 -3.13 -5.08 -9.12
C GLY A 66 -2.88 -4.82 -10.61
N TYR A 67 -2.02 -3.84 -10.88
CA TYR A 67 -1.49 -3.51 -12.20
C TYR A 67 -0.50 -4.55 -12.76
N LEU A 68 -0.15 -5.58 -11.97
CA LEU A 68 0.93 -6.51 -12.26
C LEU A 68 0.52 -7.57 -13.30
N ASN A 69 0.45 -7.17 -14.57
CA ASN A 69 0.62 -8.11 -15.67
C ASN A 69 2.11 -8.48 -15.73
N LEU A 70 2.52 -9.41 -14.87
CA LEU A 70 3.91 -9.88 -14.67
C LEU A 70 4.62 -10.22 -15.98
N ARG A 71 3.88 -10.61 -17.03
CA ARG A 71 4.42 -10.94 -18.35
C ARG A 71 5.18 -9.78 -19.02
N PHE A 72 4.85 -8.52 -18.70
CA PHE A 72 5.58 -7.35 -19.21
C PHE A 72 6.96 -7.17 -18.54
N TRP A 73 7.19 -7.76 -17.37
CA TRP A 73 8.33 -7.47 -16.51
C TRP A 73 9.49 -8.46 -16.70
N PHE A 74 9.23 -9.64 -17.25
CA PHE A 74 10.23 -10.70 -17.43
C PHE A 74 11.07 -10.56 -18.72
N ASP A 75 10.70 -9.66 -19.63
CA ASP A 75 11.40 -9.47 -20.92
C ASP A 75 12.54 -8.43 -20.85
N GLY A 76 12.63 -7.66 -19.76
CA GLY A 76 13.70 -6.68 -19.53
C GLY A 76 14.74 -7.24 -18.58
N GLY A 77 15.84 -7.76 -19.13
CA GLY A 77 16.97 -8.25 -18.33
C GLY A 77 17.48 -7.23 -17.31
N VAL A 78 18.33 -7.71 -16.39
CA VAL A 78 19.12 -6.99 -15.38
C VAL A 78 18.59 -7.12 -13.94
N VAL A 79 19.40 -7.82 -13.16
CA VAL A 79 19.62 -8.01 -11.70
C VAL A 79 18.91 -7.05 -10.69
N THR A 80 18.39 -5.89 -11.09
CA THR A 80 17.66 -4.94 -10.22
C THR A 80 16.15 -5.17 -10.17
N LEU A 81 15.63 -6.10 -10.97
CA LEU A 81 14.20 -6.41 -11.07
C LEU A 81 13.61 -6.96 -9.76
N LEU A 82 14.35 -7.83 -9.06
CA LEU A 82 13.90 -8.52 -7.85
C LEU A 82 13.60 -7.54 -6.69
N PRO A 83 14.52 -6.63 -6.30
CA PRO A 83 14.23 -5.61 -5.30
C PRO A 83 13.04 -4.73 -5.69
N LYS A 84 12.94 -4.32 -6.96
CA LYS A 84 11.84 -3.47 -7.44
C LYS A 84 10.49 -4.17 -7.37
N ILE A 85 10.41 -5.44 -7.75
CA ILE A 85 9.21 -6.27 -7.57
C ILE A 85 8.87 -6.36 -6.09
N GLY A 86 9.85 -6.58 -5.23
CA GLY A 86 9.67 -6.56 -3.79
C GLY A 86 9.06 -5.25 -3.30
N MET A 87 9.54 -4.10 -3.80
CA MET A 87 9.03 -2.77 -3.43
C MET A 87 7.59 -2.57 -3.85
N VAL A 88 7.23 -3.01 -5.05
CA VAL A 88 5.86 -2.93 -5.51
C VAL A 88 4.96 -3.86 -4.69
N LEU A 89 5.32 -5.14 -4.57
CA LEU A 89 4.55 -6.12 -3.80
C LEU A 89 4.41 -5.72 -2.33
N GLY A 90 5.47 -5.22 -1.71
CA GLY A 90 5.45 -4.72 -0.34
C GLY A 90 4.51 -3.53 -0.18
N SER A 91 4.48 -2.61 -1.15
CA SER A 91 3.54 -1.48 -1.12
C SER A 91 2.08 -1.94 -1.25
N TYR A 92 1.81 -2.92 -2.12
CA TYR A 92 0.49 -3.54 -2.23
C TYR A 92 0.11 -4.33 -0.97
N LEU A 93 1.06 -5.00 -0.33
CA LEU A 93 0.85 -5.72 0.92
C LEU A 93 0.53 -4.75 2.07
N LEU A 94 1.23 -3.62 2.17
CA LEU A 94 0.95 -2.57 3.13
C LEU A 94 -0.43 -1.94 2.88
N ALA A 95 -0.76 -1.64 1.62
CA ALA A 95 -2.08 -1.13 1.25
C ALA A 95 -3.19 -2.14 1.57
N TRP A 96 -2.94 -3.43 1.31
CA TRP A 96 -3.87 -4.50 1.66
C TRP A 96 -4.04 -4.66 3.17
N PHE A 97 -2.96 -4.57 3.95
CA PHE A 97 -3.02 -4.58 5.41
C PHE A 97 -3.82 -3.39 5.95
N LEU A 98 -3.71 -2.23 5.29
CA LEU A 98 -4.48 -1.03 5.61
C LEU A 98 -5.84 -0.98 4.89
N ARG A 99 -6.28 -2.00 4.16
CA ARG A 99 -7.52 -1.97 3.35
C ARG A 99 -8.79 -1.68 4.15
N ASN A 100 -8.77 -1.94 5.46
CA ASN A 100 -9.89 -1.63 6.35
C ASN A 100 -9.99 -0.12 6.65
N TYR A 101 -8.92 0.64 6.42
CA TYR A 101 -8.82 2.08 6.59
C TYR A 101 -8.74 2.84 5.26
N LEU A 102 -8.34 2.17 4.18
CA LEU A 102 -8.32 2.72 2.83
C LEU A 102 -9.68 2.48 2.14
N PRO A 103 -10.13 3.40 1.26
CA PRO A 103 -11.31 3.17 0.44
C PRO A 103 -11.03 2.06 -0.57
N ILE A 104 -12.08 1.68 -1.32
CA ILE A 104 -11.97 0.85 -2.52
C ILE A 104 -10.79 1.35 -3.36
N PHE A 105 -9.92 0.44 -3.79
CA PHE A 105 -8.67 0.74 -4.47
C PHE A 105 -8.92 1.68 -5.67
N SER A 106 -8.42 2.90 -5.58
CA SER A 106 -8.60 3.92 -6.63
C SER A 106 -7.36 3.99 -7.51
N PHE A 107 -7.54 4.40 -8.77
CA PHE A 107 -6.41 4.64 -9.68
C PHE A 107 -5.38 5.61 -9.08
N SER A 108 -5.85 6.61 -8.33
CA SER A 108 -5.00 7.56 -7.62
C SER A 108 -4.13 6.90 -6.56
N LEU A 109 -4.70 5.99 -5.75
CA LEU A 109 -3.97 5.22 -4.75
C LEU A 109 -2.90 4.32 -5.41
N GLY A 110 -3.28 3.61 -6.48
CA GLY A 110 -2.36 2.76 -7.25
C GLY A 110 -1.21 3.55 -7.87
N GLY A 111 -1.50 4.70 -8.48
CA GLY A 111 -0.49 5.60 -9.04
C GLY A 111 0.49 6.09 -7.97
N GLY A 112 -0.01 6.44 -6.79
CA GLY A 112 0.82 6.82 -5.64
C GLY A 112 1.74 5.68 -5.19
N LEU A 113 1.19 4.47 -5.02
CA LEU A 113 1.96 3.28 -4.62
C LEU A 113 3.11 3.00 -5.57
N VAL A 114 2.85 3.06 -6.89
CA VAL A 114 3.88 2.83 -7.91
C VAL A 114 4.95 3.93 -7.88
N ALA A 115 4.54 5.21 -7.85
CA ALA A 115 5.46 6.33 -7.80
C ALA A 115 6.35 6.31 -6.55
N GLY A 116 5.80 5.94 -5.39
CA GLY A 116 6.54 5.86 -4.14
C GLY A 116 7.47 4.64 -4.03
N SER A 117 7.09 3.50 -4.62
CA SER A 117 7.82 2.23 -4.45
C SER A 117 8.92 2.03 -5.48
N ALA A 118 8.56 1.78 -6.73
CA ALA A 118 9.49 1.42 -7.79
C ALA A 118 9.71 2.52 -8.83
N GLY A 119 8.76 3.45 -8.97
CA GLY A 119 8.67 4.33 -10.14
C GLY A 119 8.36 3.55 -11.42
N LEU A 120 8.43 4.22 -12.57
CA LEU A 120 8.31 3.56 -13.88
C LEU A 120 9.66 2.94 -14.28
N PHE A 121 10.23 2.09 -13.43
CA PHE A 121 11.64 1.65 -13.50
C PHE A 121 12.07 1.10 -14.87
N PHE A 122 11.15 0.54 -15.65
CA PHE A 122 11.39 0.10 -17.02
C PHE A 122 11.88 1.23 -17.94
N LEU A 123 11.48 2.48 -17.69
CA LEU A 123 11.95 3.64 -18.44
C LEU A 123 13.45 3.85 -18.29
N ARG A 124 14.06 3.46 -17.17
CA ARG A 124 15.53 3.56 -17.00
C ARG A 124 16.30 2.66 -17.97
N GLY A 125 15.68 1.59 -18.48
CA GLY A 125 16.27 0.69 -19.46
C GLY A 125 16.10 1.16 -20.91
N LEU A 126 15.30 2.19 -21.17
CA LEU A 126 15.14 2.76 -22.50
C LEU A 126 16.32 3.67 -22.80
N TYR A 127 17.13 3.28 -23.78
CA TYR A 127 18.24 4.08 -24.26
C TYR A 127 17.94 4.61 -25.66
N VAL A 128 17.74 5.91 -25.76
CA VAL A 128 17.59 6.61 -27.05
C VAL A 128 18.95 7.18 -27.47
N PHE A 129 19.51 6.68 -28.58
CA PHE A 129 20.78 7.17 -29.11
C PHE A 129 20.70 8.69 -29.37
N ASP A 130 21.73 9.43 -28.92
CA ASP A 130 21.87 10.89 -29.07
C ASP A 130 20.87 11.77 -28.29
N ALA A 131 20.03 11.18 -27.42
CA ALA A 131 19.11 11.93 -26.57
C ALA A 131 19.55 11.97 -25.08
N PRO A 132 19.21 13.03 -24.34
CA PRO A 132 19.42 13.07 -22.89
C PRO A 132 18.66 11.93 -22.19
N GLN A 133 19.38 11.11 -21.41
CA GLN A 133 18.80 9.97 -20.66
C GLN A 133 18.26 10.36 -19.28
N PHE A 134 18.52 11.59 -18.82
CA PHE A 134 18.06 12.07 -17.53
C PHE A 134 16.51 12.07 -17.33
N PRO A 135 15.64 12.40 -18.32
CA PRO A 135 14.19 12.35 -18.11
C PRO A 135 13.70 10.91 -17.88
N PHE A 136 14.24 9.94 -18.63
CA PHE A 136 13.95 8.52 -18.44
C PHE A 136 14.44 8.02 -17.09
N ARG A 137 15.60 8.51 -16.63
CA ARG A 137 16.11 8.25 -15.28
C ARG A 137 15.15 8.75 -14.20
N ILE A 138 14.68 9.98 -14.29
CA ILE A 138 13.75 10.58 -13.31
C ILE A 138 12.41 9.87 -13.30
N LEU A 139 11.78 9.70 -14.45
CA LEU A 139 10.47 9.05 -14.55
C LEU A 139 10.52 7.58 -14.09
N GLY A 140 11.64 6.91 -14.32
CA GLY A 140 11.87 5.55 -13.84
C GLY A 140 12.36 5.44 -12.40
N SER A 141 12.50 6.55 -11.67
CA SER A 141 12.86 6.55 -10.25
C SER A 141 11.62 6.49 -9.38
N SER A 142 11.71 5.80 -8.25
CA SER A 142 10.77 6.03 -7.16
C SER A 142 11.06 7.36 -6.47
N ILE A 143 10.08 7.90 -5.73
CA ILE A 143 10.23 9.15 -4.97
C ILE A 143 11.54 9.18 -4.13
N PRO A 144 11.91 8.12 -3.38
CA PRO A 144 13.15 8.12 -2.58
C PRO A 144 14.43 8.12 -3.41
N GLU A 145 14.37 7.61 -4.65
CA GLU A 145 15.50 7.52 -5.56
C GLU A 145 15.74 8.79 -6.39
N LEU A 146 14.78 9.72 -6.41
CA LEU A 146 14.86 10.94 -7.22
C LEU A 146 16.11 11.77 -6.90
N GLY A 147 16.49 11.86 -5.63
CA GLY A 147 17.69 12.58 -5.21
C GLY A 147 18.97 12.02 -5.85
N GLY A 148 19.11 10.69 -5.88
CA GLY A 148 20.21 10.02 -6.55
C GLY A 148 20.13 10.17 -8.08
N ALA A 149 18.93 10.06 -8.65
CA ALA A 149 18.72 10.19 -10.10
C ALA A 149 19.10 11.58 -10.66
N ILE A 150 18.81 12.65 -9.90
CA ILE A 150 19.21 14.02 -10.26
C ILE A 150 20.72 14.20 -10.14
N GLN A 151 21.34 13.61 -9.11
CA GLN A 151 22.78 13.71 -8.85
C GLN A 151 23.62 12.73 -9.70
N GLY A 152 22.98 11.82 -10.44
CA GLY A 152 23.68 10.75 -11.17
C GLY A 152 24.31 9.69 -10.26
N SER A 153 23.81 9.54 -9.02
CA SER A 153 24.28 8.56 -8.04
C SER A 153 23.26 7.43 -7.85
N SER A 154 23.75 6.23 -7.56
CA SER A 154 22.93 5.09 -7.13
C SER A 154 22.58 5.14 -5.64
N LEU A 155 23.20 6.04 -4.88
CA LEU A 155 22.99 6.17 -3.43
C LEU A 155 21.68 6.90 -3.14
N LEU A 156 21.01 6.47 -2.06
CA LEU A 156 19.82 7.17 -1.58
C LEU A 156 20.23 8.48 -0.92
N ASN A 157 19.63 9.59 -1.36
CA ASN A 157 19.83 10.88 -0.70
C ASN A 157 18.97 10.91 0.58
N PRO A 158 19.52 11.22 1.77
CA PRO A 158 18.76 11.24 3.03
C PRO A 158 17.47 12.06 2.94
N ILE A 159 17.51 13.23 2.30
CA ILE A 159 16.35 14.13 2.23
C ILE A 159 15.21 13.48 1.43
N PHE A 160 15.54 12.83 0.32
CA PHE A 160 14.56 12.13 -0.52
C PHE A 160 14.14 10.79 0.08
N ALA A 161 15.07 10.09 0.72
CA ALA A 161 14.85 8.84 1.45
C ALA A 161 14.31 9.07 2.87
N SER A 162 13.44 10.07 3.02
CA SER A 162 12.82 10.44 4.28
C SER A 162 11.31 10.57 4.15
N VAL A 163 10.66 10.65 5.30
CA VAL A 163 9.22 10.94 5.42
C VAL A 163 8.86 12.35 4.93
N LEU A 164 9.82 13.26 4.73
CA LEU A 164 9.56 14.66 4.41
C LEU A 164 8.76 14.83 3.11
N LEU A 165 9.13 14.11 2.05
CA LEU A 165 8.42 14.22 0.76
C LEU A 165 6.98 13.69 0.84
N PRO A 166 6.73 12.47 1.39
CA PRO A 166 5.37 12.03 1.70
C PRO A 166 4.59 13.01 2.57
N LEU A 167 5.22 13.62 3.57
CA LEU A 167 4.58 14.60 4.46
C LEU A 167 4.12 15.83 3.68
N VAL A 168 4.99 16.39 2.84
CA VAL A 168 4.64 17.53 1.98
C VAL A 168 3.52 17.16 1.01
N LEU A 169 3.58 16.00 0.37
CA LEU A 169 2.52 15.53 -0.52
C LEU A 169 1.18 15.38 0.21
N VAL A 170 1.17 14.78 1.40
CA VAL A 170 -0.04 14.64 2.21
C VAL A 170 -0.57 16.01 2.63
N ALA A 171 0.29 16.92 3.10
CA ALA A 171 -0.12 18.26 3.52
C ALA A 171 -0.73 19.07 2.37
N LEU A 172 -0.17 18.99 1.15
CA LEU A 172 -0.66 19.72 -0.01
C LEU A 172 -1.94 19.11 -0.61
N LEU A 173 -2.03 17.78 -0.65
CA LEU A 173 -3.07 17.07 -1.38
C LEU A 173 -4.23 16.61 -0.49
N LEU A 174 -4.15 16.81 0.84
CA LEU A 174 -5.20 16.47 1.80
C LEU A 174 -6.55 17.13 1.49
N GLY A 175 -6.52 18.36 0.95
CA GLY A 175 -7.72 19.13 0.62
C GLY A 175 -8.50 18.62 -0.59
N ASN A 176 -7.94 17.68 -1.38
CA ASN A 176 -8.60 17.16 -2.58
C ASN A 176 -8.93 15.67 -2.43
N SER A 177 -10.22 15.33 -2.52
CA SER A 177 -10.73 13.97 -2.31
C SER A 177 -10.06 12.91 -3.19
N GLN A 178 -9.68 13.24 -4.43
CA GLN A 178 -8.98 12.30 -5.31
C GLN A 178 -7.47 12.25 -5.01
N TRP A 179 -6.81 13.40 -5.00
CA TRP A 179 -5.34 13.47 -4.91
C TRP A 179 -4.78 13.11 -3.54
N LYS A 180 -5.58 13.22 -2.48
CA LYS A 180 -5.20 12.71 -1.16
C LYS A 180 -4.83 11.23 -1.24
N TRP A 181 -5.56 10.43 -2.02
CA TRP A 181 -5.25 9.01 -2.17
C TRP A 181 -3.95 8.75 -2.93
N PHE A 182 -3.57 9.65 -3.85
CA PHE A 182 -2.23 9.64 -4.43
C PHE A 182 -1.17 9.87 -3.36
N ALA A 183 -1.37 10.86 -2.47
CA ALA A 183 -0.43 11.12 -1.38
C ALA A 183 -0.32 9.94 -0.40
N VAL A 184 -1.44 9.38 0.03
CA VAL A 184 -1.49 8.18 0.90
C VAL A 184 -0.79 6.98 0.23
N GLY A 185 -1.09 6.74 -1.05
CA GLY A 185 -0.44 5.68 -1.82
C GLY A 185 1.07 5.91 -1.94
N SER A 186 1.50 7.14 -2.18
CA SER A 186 2.92 7.49 -2.27
C SER A 186 3.66 7.29 -0.95
N ALA A 187 3.03 7.59 0.19
CA ALA A 187 3.61 7.34 1.51
C ALA A 187 3.80 5.83 1.77
N LEU A 188 2.82 4.99 1.41
CA LEU A 188 2.93 3.53 1.50
C LEU A 188 3.99 2.97 0.53
N GLY A 189 4.06 3.52 -0.69
CA GLY A 189 5.09 3.17 -1.67
C GLY A 189 6.50 3.47 -1.15
N VAL A 190 6.70 4.69 -0.62
CA VAL A 190 7.97 5.12 -0.01
C VAL A 190 8.32 4.24 1.19
N ALA A 191 7.35 3.95 2.07
CA ALA A 191 7.57 3.05 3.19
C ALA A 191 8.12 1.69 2.75
N SER A 192 7.52 1.09 1.72
CA SER A 192 7.98 -0.18 1.18
C SER A 192 9.37 -0.08 0.53
N CYS A 193 9.63 0.99 -0.22
CA CYS A 193 10.93 1.25 -0.84
C CYS A 193 12.04 1.32 0.22
N LEU A 194 11.83 2.10 1.28
CA LEU A 194 12.80 2.29 2.36
C LEU A 194 13.00 1.02 3.18
N ALA A 195 11.93 0.29 3.50
CA ALA A 195 12.01 -0.96 4.25
C ALA A 195 12.86 -2.02 3.52
N ILE A 196 12.67 -2.17 2.20
CA ILE A 196 13.45 -3.12 1.41
C ILE A 196 14.88 -2.63 1.23
N SER A 197 15.07 -1.34 0.99
CA SER A 197 16.41 -0.74 0.89
C SER A 197 17.22 -0.94 2.17
N ALA A 198 16.58 -0.85 3.35
CA ALA A 198 17.24 -1.11 4.63
C ALA A 198 17.82 -2.53 4.77
N ILE A 199 17.28 -3.50 4.03
CA ILE A 199 17.68 -4.91 4.08
C ILE A 199 18.66 -5.23 2.95
N VAL A 200 18.32 -4.82 1.72
CA VAL A 200 19.03 -5.24 0.51
C VAL A 200 20.21 -4.32 0.19
N SER A 201 20.03 -3.00 0.32
CA SER A 201 21.00 -1.99 -0.09
C SER A 201 20.89 -0.73 0.78
N PRO A 202 21.39 -0.78 2.04
CA PRO A 202 21.18 0.27 3.03
C PRO A 202 22.08 1.50 2.81
N GLU A 203 22.59 1.68 1.59
CA GLU A 203 23.53 2.73 1.25
C GLU A 203 22.81 4.08 1.14
N VAL A 204 23.07 4.94 2.11
CA VAL A 204 22.52 6.28 2.17
C VAL A 204 23.68 7.27 2.10
N LEU A 205 23.56 8.24 1.20
CA LEU A 205 24.54 9.31 1.02
C LEU A 205 24.77 10.03 2.36
N TRP A 206 26.04 10.28 2.71
CA TRP A 206 26.51 10.82 4.00
C TRP A 206 26.39 9.90 5.23
N LEU A 207 25.51 8.89 5.22
CA LEU A 207 25.28 7.97 6.36
C LEU A 207 25.95 6.60 6.18
N GLY A 208 26.41 6.28 4.97
CA GLY A 208 27.07 5.01 4.64
C GLY A 208 26.06 3.86 4.54
N SER A 209 26.52 2.64 4.86
CA SER A 209 25.73 1.40 4.77
C SER A 209 25.52 0.69 6.12
N GLY A 210 26.04 1.30 7.20
CA GLY A 210 26.06 0.70 8.54
C GLY A 210 24.71 0.72 9.25
N ALA A 211 24.73 0.35 10.54
CA ALA A 211 23.52 0.30 11.38
C ALA A 211 22.76 1.64 11.41
N ILE A 212 23.47 2.76 11.36
CA ILE A 212 22.88 4.10 11.36
C ILE A 212 21.98 4.30 10.12
N ALA A 213 22.47 3.94 8.93
CA ALA A 213 21.71 4.07 7.69
C ALA A 213 20.48 3.13 7.67
N ARG A 214 20.63 1.91 8.17
CA ARG A 214 19.51 0.96 8.31
C ARG A 214 18.42 1.48 9.24
N THR A 215 18.82 1.94 10.44
CA THR A 215 17.89 2.51 11.42
C THR A 215 17.21 3.75 10.85
N TYR A 216 17.94 4.61 10.15
CA TYR A 216 17.39 5.77 9.47
C TYR A 216 16.29 5.39 8.48
N LEU A 217 16.55 4.42 7.61
CA LEU A 217 15.57 3.94 6.61
C LEU A 217 14.35 3.30 7.27
N ILE A 218 14.54 2.47 8.30
CA ILE A 218 13.45 1.81 9.04
C ILE A 218 12.56 2.83 9.74
N VAL A 219 13.16 3.79 10.46
CA VAL A 219 12.40 4.84 11.16
C VAL A 219 11.58 5.67 10.16
N ASN A 220 12.18 6.07 9.03
CA ASN A 220 11.43 6.81 8.00
C ASN A 220 10.34 5.96 7.35
N ALA A 221 10.57 4.65 7.15
CA ALA A 221 9.54 3.74 6.65
C ALA A 221 8.33 3.67 7.59
N LEU A 222 8.57 3.51 8.90
CA LEU A 222 7.51 3.49 9.91
C LEU A 222 6.74 4.81 9.99
N LEU A 223 7.46 5.95 9.93
CA LEU A 223 6.83 7.27 9.89
C LEU A 223 5.95 7.45 8.64
N CYS A 224 6.38 6.93 7.48
CA CYS A 224 5.57 6.95 6.26
C CYS A 224 4.29 6.12 6.38
N VAL A 225 4.35 4.94 7.02
CA VAL A 225 3.14 4.15 7.34
C VAL A 225 2.22 4.92 8.28
N GLY A 226 2.77 5.55 9.32
CA GLY A 226 2.03 6.40 10.24
C GLY A 226 1.32 7.56 9.52
N LEU A 227 1.99 8.23 8.58
CA LEU A 227 1.39 9.27 7.76
C LEU A 227 0.26 8.76 6.86
N ALA A 228 0.45 7.61 6.21
CA ALA A 228 -0.59 7.00 5.38
C ALA A 228 -1.83 6.67 6.21
N TYR A 229 -1.63 6.13 7.42
CA TYR A 229 -2.71 5.86 8.36
C TYR A 229 -3.46 7.14 8.77
N LEU A 230 -2.74 8.20 9.14
CA LEU A 230 -3.35 9.48 9.51
C LEU A 230 -4.11 10.11 8.32
N GLY A 231 -3.52 10.10 7.12
CA GLY A 231 -4.16 10.61 5.91
C GLY A 231 -5.42 9.83 5.51
N SER A 232 -5.50 8.54 5.85
CA SER A 232 -6.70 7.73 5.62
C SER A 232 -7.86 8.08 6.56
N LYS A 233 -7.57 8.48 7.81
CA LYS A 233 -8.58 8.83 8.82
C LYS A 233 -9.23 10.20 8.63
N ALA A 234 -8.56 11.14 7.97
CA ALA A 234 -9.06 12.52 7.82
C ALA A 234 -10.42 12.63 7.11
N GLU A 235 -10.85 11.62 6.35
CA GLU A 235 -12.16 11.62 5.68
C GLU A 235 -13.32 11.30 6.63
N THR A 236 -13.08 10.47 7.65
CA THR A 236 -14.15 10.02 8.56
C THR A 236 -14.66 11.15 9.46
N GLN A 237 -13.92 12.26 9.57
CA GLN A 237 -14.31 13.44 10.34
C GLN A 237 -14.85 14.60 9.49
N SER A 238 -14.73 14.55 8.16
CA SER A 238 -15.09 15.65 7.26
C SER A 238 -16.42 15.45 6.53
N ALA A 239 -17.17 14.41 6.87
CA ALA A 239 -18.50 14.08 6.35
C ALA A 239 -19.52 14.04 7.49
#